data_AF-A0A1H8XQ28-F1
#
_entry.id   AF-A0A1H8XQ28-F1
#
_cell.length_a   1.000
_cell.length_b   1.000
_cell.length_c   1.000
_cell.angle_alpha   90.00
_cell.angle_beta   90.00
_cell.angle_gamma   90.00
#
_symmetry.space_group_name_H-M   'P 1'
#
loop_
_entity.id
_entity.type
_entity.pdbx_description
1 polymer ?
#
loop_
_entity_poly.entity_id
_entity_poly.type
_entity_poly.pdbx_seq_one_letter_code
_entity_poly.pdbx_strand_id
1 'polypeptide(L)'
;MRLASAALSITLIAASTAQAQPTNEQLAARCAELGAVFDRYGTRRSEGSGGPDMIRLGAGIDCQKGRYAQGIKALEDLLSRNRIPYPPAQY
;
A
#
# COMPACT_ATOMS: atom_id res chain seq x y z
N MET A 1 -17.91 -3.33 -64.56
CA MET A 1 -16.85 -3.47 -63.55
C MET A 1 -17.09 -2.43 -62.46
N ARG A 2 -17.50 -2.85 -61.25
CA ARG A 2 -17.59 -1.96 -60.08
C ARG A 2 -16.67 -2.54 -59.01
N LEU A 3 -15.64 -1.78 -58.65
CA LEU A 3 -14.60 -2.17 -57.71
C LEU A 3 -15.20 -2.21 -56.30
N ALA A 4 -15.12 -3.38 -55.66
CA ALA A 4 -15.51 -3.57 -54.27
C ALA A 4 -14.37 -3.09 -53.37
N SER A 5 -14.55 -1.95 -52.70
CA SER A 5 -13.62 -1.45 -51.68
C SER A 5 -13.84 -2.21 -50.38
N ALA A 6 -12.96 -3.15 -50.06
CA ALA A 6 -12.93 -3.83 -48.78
C ALA A 6 -12.31 -2.89 -47.72
N ALA A 7 -13.14 -2.39 -46.80
CA ALA A 7 -12.69 -1.64 -45.64
C ALA A 7 -12.07 -2.61 -44.63
N LEU A 8 -10.74 -2.57 -44.49
CA LEU A 8 -10.00 -3.38 -43.52
C LEU A 8 -10.03 -2.67 -42.16
N SER A 9 -10.99 -3.05 -41.31
CA SER A 9 -11.13 -2.55 -39.95
C SER A 9 -10.02 -3.12 -39.06
N ILE A 10 -9.00 -2.31 -38.75
CA ILE A 10 -7.95 -2.65 -37.78
C ILE A 10 -8.54 -2.45 -36.38
N THR A 11 -8.88 -3.55 -35.70
CA THR A 11 -9.25 -3.53 -34.28
C THR A 11 -7.98 -3.41 -33.43
N LEU A 12 -7.73 -2.24 -32.84
CA LEU A 12 -6.72 -2.09 -31.80
C LEU A 12 -7.19 -2.84 -30.55
N ILE A 13 -6.57 -3.97 -30.25
CA ILE A 13 -6.74 -4.68 -28.97
C ILE A 13 -5.91 -3.92 -27.94
N ALA A 14 -6.57 -3.06 -27.15
CA ALA A 14 -5.96 -2.46 -25.98
C ALA A 14 -5.73 -3.55 -24.92
N ALA A 15 -4.50 -4.01 -24.78
CA ALA A 15 -4.11 -4.90 -23.70
C ALA A 15 -4.24 -4.14 -22.38
N SER A 16 -5.38 -4.32 -21.70
CA SER A 16 -5.58 -3.83 -20.35
C SER A 16 -4.72 -4.67 -19.42
N THR A 17 -3.61 -4.12 -18.92
CA THR A 17 -2.87 -4.72 -17.81
C THR A 17 -3.73 -4.63 -16.57
N ALA A 18 -4.59 -5.63 -16.36
CA ALA A 18 -5.35 -5.76 -15.12
C ALA A 18 -4.36 -5.90 -13.97
N GLN A 19 -4.13 -4.81 -13.23
CA GLN A 19 -3.38 -4.90 -11.98
C GLN A 19 -4.22 -5.69 -10.99
N ALA A 20 -3.78 -6.92 -10.70
CA ALA A 20 -4.43 -7.77 -9.71
C ALA A 20 -4.49 -7.01 -8.38
N GLN A 21 -5.65 -7.01 -7.74
CA GLN A 21 -5.76 -6.44 -6.39
C GLN A 21 -4.92 -7.29 -5.44
N PRO A 22 -4.16 -6.68 -4.52
CA PRO A 22 -3.36 -7.43 -3.58
C PRO A 22 -4.22 -8.35 -2.72
N THR A 23 -3.72 -9.55 -2.43
CA THR A 23 -4.39 -10.49 -1.53
C THR A 23 -4.32 -9.99 -0.08
N ASN A 24 -5.19 -10.53 0.77
CA ASN A 24 -5.16 -10.21 2.19
C ASN A 24 -3.84 -10.62 2.85
N GLU A 25 -3.19 -11.69 2.40
CA GLU A 25 -1.86 -12.10 2.88
C GLU A 25 -0.80 -11.06 2.52
N GLN A 26 -0.81 -10.54 1.29
CA GLN A 26 0.11 -9.49 0.86
C GLN A 26 -0.10 -8.20 1.66
N LEU A 27 -1.36 -7.83 1.91
CA LEU A 27 -1.71 -6.67 2.71
C LEU A 27 -1.33 -6.83 4.19
N ALA A 28 -1.52 -8.03 4.76
CA ALA A 28 -1.09 -8.34 6.12
C ALA A 28 0.45 -8.27 6.25
N ALA A 29 1.18 -8.80 5.26
CA ALA A 29 2.64 -8.71 5.21
C ALA A 29 3.10 -7.24 5.14
N ARG A 30 2.43 -6.41 4.35
CA ARG A 30 2.70 -4.97 4.25
C ARG A 30 2.49 -4.25 5.59
N CYS A 31 1.39 -4.55 6.29
CA CYS A 31 1.16 -4.05 7.65
C CYS A 31 2.31 -4.41 8.61
N ALA A 32 2.75 -5.67 8.59
CA ALA A 32 3.84 -6.15 9.44
C ALA A 32 5.18 -5.45 9.12
N GLU A 33 5.50 -5.30 7.83
CA GLU A 33 6.70 -4.61 7.36
C GLU A 33 6.75 -3.16 7.85
N LEU A 34 5.71 -2.37 7.57
CA LEU A 34 5.67 -0.96 7.95
C LEU A 34 5.66 -0.77 9.46
N GLY A 35 4.91 -1.60 10.19
CA GLY A 35 4.91 -1.60 11.65
C GLY A 35 6.30 -1.86 12.23
N ALA A 36 7.01 -2.86 11.71
CA ALA A 36 8.36 -3.20 12.16
C ALA A 36 9.38 -2.07 11.89
N VAL A 37 9.25 -1.37 10.75
CA VAL A 37 10.08 -0.20 10.44
C VAL A 37 9.85 0.90 11.48
N PHE A 38 8.58 1.20 11.81
CA PHE A 38 8.28 2.22 12.81
C PHE A 38 8.74 1.80 14.21
N ASP A 39 8.52 0.56 14.61
CA ASP A 39 8.95 0.06 15.93
C ASP A 39 10.48 0.17 16.12
N ARG A 40 11.26 -0.01 15.03
CA ARG A 40 12.72 0.13 15.03
C ARG A 40 13.21 1.58 15.07
N TYR A 41 12.56 2.50 14.35
CA TYR A 41 13.11 3.85 14.11
C TYR A 41 12.28 5.01 14.68
N GLY A 42 10.97 4.81 14.91
CA GLY A 42 10.03 5.83 15.38
C GLY A 42 10.14 6.14 16.87
N THR A 43 10.57 5.17 17.67
CA THR A 43 10.70 5.30 19.13
C THR A 43 11.77 6.30 19.57
N ARG A 44 12.72 6.65 18.71
CA ARG A 44 13.79 7.63 19.02
C ARG A 44 13.33 9.09 19.06
N ARG A 45 12.13 9.41 18.54
CA ARG A 45 11.58 10.79 18.57
C ARG A 45 10.56 11.02 19.67
N SER A 46 10.05 9.97 20.31
CA SER A 46 9.13 10.08 21.47
C SER A 46 9.91 10.39 22.76
N GLU A 47 10.72 11.44 22.76
CA GLU A 47 11.33 11.98 23.97
C GLU A 47 10.28 12.82 24.71
N GLY A 48 9.54 12.22 25.66
CA GLY A 48 8.74 13.02 26.58
C GLY A 48 7.62 12.33 27.35
N SER A 49 7.13 11.18 26.91
CA SER A 49 6.16 10.39 27.68
C SER A 49 6.32 8.94 27.28
N GLY A 50 6.79 8.06 28.16
CA GLY A 50 7.13 6.66 27.83
C GLY A 50 5.99 5.75 27.35
N GLY A 51 4.85 6.31 26.93
CA GLY A 51 3.73 5.59 26.32
C GLY A 51 3.96 5.28 24.83
N PRO A 52 3.22 4.29 24.29
CA PRO A 52 3.29 3.95 22.87
C PRO A 52 2.72 5.06 21.99
N ASP A 53 3.21 5.16 20.76
CA ASP A 53 2.59 6.00 19.75
C ASP A 53 1.18 5.46 19.44
N MET A 54 0.16 6.28 19.74
CA MET A 54 -1.23 5.86 19.61
C MET A 54 -1.67 5.68 18.15
N ILE A 55 -1.02 6.35 17.19
CA ILE A 55 -1.27 6.16 15.76
C ILE A 55 -0.73 4.79 15.35
N ARG A 56 0.48 4.43 15.79
CA ARG A 56 1.04 3.10 15.57
C ARG A 56 0.13 2.02 16.14
N LEU A 57 -0.35 2.22 17.37
CA LEU A 57 -1.23 1.25 18.04
C LEU A 57 -2.55 1.07 17.27
N GLY A 58 -3.21 2.19 16.92
CA GLY A 58 -4.46 2.17 16.16
C GLY A 58 -4.30 1.50 14.79
N ALA A 59 -3.24 1.82 14.06
CA ALA A 59 -2.98 1.22 12.76
C ALA A 59 -2.73 -0.29 12.85
N GLY A 60 -2.06 -0.76 13.91
CA GLY A 60 -1.91 -2.18 14.21
C GLY A 60 -3.25 -2.88 14.42
N ILE A 61 -4.18 -2.27 15.15
CA ILE A 61 -5.52 -2.80 15.38
C ILE A 61 -6.33 -2.86 14.08
N ASP A 62 -6.22 -1.83 13.22
CA ASP A 62 -6.85 -1.84 11.90
C ASP A 62 -6.36 -3.02 11.06
N CYS A 63 -5.05 -3.24 11.01
CA CYS A 63 -4.45 -4.39 10.32
C CYS A 63 -4.95 -5.73 10.89
N GLN A 64 -5.01 -5.88 12.22
CA GLN A 64 -5.51 -7.10 12.87
C GLN A 64 -7.00 -7.37 12.58
N LYS A 65 -7.80 -6.33 12.35
CA LYS A 65 -9.22 -6.43 12.02
C LYS A 65 -9.49 -6.54 10.52
N GLY A 66 -8.46 -6.76 9.70
CA GLY A 66 -8.58 -6.86 8.23
C GLY A 66 -8.87 -5.53 7.54
N ARG A 67 -8.83 -4.39 8.25
CA ARG A 67 -8.93 -3.05 7.66
C ARG A 67 -7.57 -2.60 7.13
N TYR A 68 -6.98 -3.42 6.27
CA TYR A 68 -5.59 -3.24 5.83
C TYR A 68 -5.36 -1.90 5.13
N ALA A 69 -6.27 -1.47 4.26
CA ALA A 69 -6.11 -0.18 3.56
C ALA A 69 -5.98 1.00 4.54
N GLN A 70 -6.77 0.99 5.63
CA GLN A 70 -6.71 2.02 6.67
C GLN A 70 -5.42 1.91 7.49
N GLY A 71 -5.07 0.70 7.95
CA GLY A 71 -3.87 0.46 8.74
C GLY A 71 -2.58 0.76 7.99
N ILE A 72 -2.46 0.30 6.74
CA ILE A 72 -1.31 0.57 5.86
C ILE A 72 -1.16 2.07 5.64
N LYS A 73 -2.24 2.76 5.25
CA LYS A 73 -2.19 4.21 5.05
C LYS A 73 -1.74 4.95 6.30
N ALA A 74 -2.27 4.58 7.47
CA ALA A 74 -1.87 5.20 8.73
C ALA A 74 -0.39 4.96 9.06
N LEU A 75 0.13 3.75 8.80
CA LEU A 75 1.55 3.44 8.99
C LEU A 75 2.45 4.21 8.01
N GLU A 76 2.07 4.29 6.73
CA GLU A 76 2.81 5.04 5.71
C GLU A 76 2.84 6.54 6.03
N ASP A 77 1.69 7.12 6.40
CA ASP A 77 1.60 8.52 6.83
C ASP A 77 2.44 8.76 8.08
N LEU A 78 2.42 7.83 9.05
CA LEU A 78 3.20 7.94 10.28
C LEU A 78 4.70 7.90 10.00
N LEU A 79 5.17 6.97 9.15
CA LEU A 79 6.57 6.87 8.73
C LEU A 79 7.00 8.12 7.97
N SER A 80 6.18 8.59 7.04
CA SER A 80 6.42 9.81 6.25
C SER A 80 6.56 11.06 7.14
N ARG A 81 5.62 11.28 8.07
CA ARG A 81 5.66 12.40 9.04
C ARG A 81 6.92 12.37 9.91
N ASN A 82 7.36 11.18 10.28
CA ASN A 82 8.58 10.99 11.06
C ASN A 82 9.85 11.04 10.22
N ARG A 83 9.74 11.16 8.88
CA ARG A 83 10.84 11.10 7.91
C ARG A 83 11.63 9.79 8.02
N ILE A 84 10.92 8.70 8.30
CA ILE A 84 11.48 7.35 8.34
C ILE A 84 11.30 6.75 6.96
N PRO A 85 12.38 6.44 6.21
CA PRO A 85 12.26 5.79 4.92
C PRO A 85 11.72 4.36 5.09
N TYR A 86 10.89 3.93 4.16
CA TYR A 86 10.30 2.59 4.13
C TYR A 86 10.22 2.08 2.68
N PRO A 87 10.28 0.75 2.47
CA PRO A 87 10.24 0.19 1.13
C PRO A 87 8.91 0.48 0.42
N PRO A 88 8.90 0.58 -0.91
CA PRO A 88 7.65 0.66 -1.67
C PRO A 88 6.84 -0.64 -1.54
N ALA A 89 5.54 -0.57 -1.80
CA ALA A 89 4.69 -1.76 -1.86
C ALA A 89 5.20 -2.74 -2.92
N GLN A 90 5.22 -4.04 -2.60
CA GLN A 90 5.76 -5.12 -3.46
C GLN A 90 4.69 -6.12 -3.91
N TYR A 91 3.44 -5.70 -4.00
CA TYR A 91 2.32 -6.54 -4.42
C TYR A 91 1.87 -6.25 -5.85
#